data_AF-A0A8S1P8D9-F1
#
_entry.id   AF-A0A8S1P8D9-F1
#
_cell.length_a   1.000
_cell.length_b   1.000
_cell.length_c   1.000
_cell.angle_alpha   90.00
_cell.angle_beta   90.00
_cell.angle_gamma   90.00
#
_symmetry.space_group_name_H-M   'P 1'
#
loop_
_entity.id
_entity.type
_entity.pdbx_description
1 polymer ?
#
loop_
_entity_poly.entity_id
_entity_poly.type
_entity_poly.pdbx_seq_one_letter_code
_entity_poly.pdbx_strand_id
1 'polypeptide(L)'
;MGVCLSKKLKMNKQQSPVNKNLEKTFQKTKYYQEKYMKEVFDSEKQCEIKMVNVKTSQSTDAALNNSFLRRKALSKSRIGLSTNRKGAIPILNTKQVSFKDSFKQKYHKVIGLLLSNSNLSVVQNNQNQQLAICQQLRKNDEKDQSFIKWLKEKNIEHDNIVGVQEIQVDDQDYYIIYEYWVDQQIQNKTELEKAILINQMIESIEYLHDNDMRHSALTLNSFKLINNKPFGVLKLIELNKVHELSELSIESWKYLSPESLSALGNRSKARDVWALGIIALELLMNEHPFIKNVKEISIRKIMMKINSLNNQQIEQMLNNLNKDLKQLISGMICIDPQFRYTINECKTNIWLNNQINDYISSLKQPLYNFDKHKNNSINNIMARYYMVRILDQKQFNCLFILFQQLDLNKNGIITPTEIKNYYNSIYLPSSCKNDLINCLYSLPKDMEIHVKEFIGLTCDISQSKLKQYYTINNLGDLKLNCYLNQLNIPKRVINLIISDFNISELEQIITLDLFIQYII
;
A
#
# COMPACT_ATOMS: atom_id res chain seq x y z
N MET A 1 -4.65 -34.54 -59.44
CA MET A 1 -3.92 -33.29 -59.76
C MET A 1 -4.85 -32.12 -59.54
N GLY A 2 -4.43 -31.09 -58.80
CA GLY A 2 -5.18 -29.83 -58.68
C GLY A 2 -5.40 -29.36 -57.24
N VAL A 3 -4.34 -28.78 -56.66
CA VAL A 3 -4.22 -28.18 -55.34
C VAL A 3 -5.04 -26.88 -55.25
N CYS A 4 -5.81 -26.67 -54.18
CA CYS A 4 -6.34 -25.35 -53.83
C CYS A 4 -5.64 -24.82 -52.57
N LEU A 5 -4.88 -23.75 -52.74
CA LEU A 5 -3.99 -23.13 -51.78
C LEU A 5 -4.75 -22.40 -50.66
N SER A 6 -4.50 -22.82 -49.42
CA SER A 6 -4.87 -22.09 -48.21
C SER A 6 -3.99 -20.83 -48.04
N LYS A 7 -4.55 -19.64 -48.25
CA LYS A 7 -3.94 -18.38 -47.79
C LYS A 7 -4.09 -18.27 -46.27
N LYS A 8 -3.02 -18.56 -45.53
CA LYS A 8 -2.86 -18.17 -44.12
C LYS A 8 -2.82 -16.65 -44.01
N LEU A 9 -3.89 -16.05 -43.49
CA LEU A 9 -3.85 -14.71 -42.92
C LEU A 9 -3.00 -14.77 -41.64
N LYS A 10 -1.74 -14.33 -41.74
CA LYS A 10 -0.93 -13.99 -40.56
C LYS A 10 -1.53 -12.73 -39.93
N MET A 11 -2.36 -12.90 -38.90
CA MET A 11 -2.61 -11.81 -37.96
C MET A 11 -1.33 -11.59 -37.15
N ASN A 12 -0.61 -10.52 -37.47
CA ASN A 12 0.46 -9.98 -36.64
C ASN A 12 -0.13 -9.53 -35.30
N LYS A 13 -0.06 -10.39 -34.28
CA LYS A 13 -0.19 -9.96 -32.88
C LYS A 13 1.07 -9.20 -32.49
N GLN A 14 1.08 -7.88 -32.70
CA GLN A 14 1.95 -7.02 -31.90
C GLN A 14 1.46 -7.09 -30.45
N GLN A 15 2.07 -7.97 -29.66
CA GLN A 15 1.89 -7.98 -28.21
C GLN A 15 2.50 -6.70 -27.63
N SER A 16 1.69 -5.94 -26.91
CA SER A 16 2.17 -4.78 -26.16
C SER A 16 3.22 -5.21 -25.12
N PRO A 17 4.23 -4.36 -24.81
CA PRO A 17 5.27 -4.67 -23.83
C PRO A 17 4.73 -4.92 -22.40
N VAL A 18 3.48 -4.53 -22.12
CA VAL A 18 2.74 -4.78 -20.87
C VAL A 18 2.52 -6.28 -20.62
N ASN A 19 2.22 -7.08 -21.65
CA ASN A 19 1.92 -8.51 -21.48
C ASN A 19 3.14 -9.37 -21.15
N LYS A 20 4.34 -9.01 -21.64
CA LYS A 20 5.57 -9.79 -21.38
C LYS A 20 6.09 -9.61 -19.95
N ASN A 21 5.87 -8.45 -19.34
CA ASN A 21 6.24 -8.21 -17.94
C ASN A 21 5.24 -8.84 -16.97
N LEU A 22 3.95 -8.87 -17.32
CA LEU A 22 2.93 -9.62 -16.59
C LEU A 22 3.24 -11.12 -16.59
N GLU A 23 3.55 -11.73 -17.74
CA GLU A 23 3.89 -13.17 -17.83
C GLU A 23 5.12 -13.56 -16.98
N LYS A 24 6.17 -12.73 -16.97
CA LYS A 24 7.35 -12.97 -16.12
C LYS A 24 7.04 -12.82 -14.63
N THR A 25 6.14 -11.91 -14.27
CA THR A 25 5.66 -11.76 -12.89
C THR A 25 4.77 -12.93 -12.49
N PHE A 26 3.92 -13.43 -13.39
CA PHE A 26 3.10 -14.62 -13.19
C PHE A 26 3.93 -15.89 -12.99
N GLN A 27 5.02 -16.07 -13.74
CA GLN A 27 5.92 -17.22 -13.57
C GLN A 27 6.65 -17.20 -12.22
N LYS A 28 7.15 -16.04 -11.79
CA LYS A 28 7.75 -15.90 -10.45
C LYS A 28 6.72 -16.14 -9.35
N THR A 29 5.50 -15.64 -9.51
CA THR A 29 4.41 -15.83 -8.54
C THR A 29 4.04 -17.31 -8.41
N LYS A 30 3.96 -18.04 -9.53
CA LYS A 30 3.70 -19.50 -9.54
C LYS A 30 4.80 -20.28 -8.79
N TYR A 31 6.07 -19.91 -8.99
CA TYR A 31 7.19 -20.53 -8.28
C TYR A 31 7.13 -20.27 -6.75
N TYR A 32 6.86 -19.04 -6.33
CA TYR A 32 6.71 -18.73 -4.90
C TYR A 32 5.45 -19.35 -4.28
N GLN A 33 4.37 -19.50 -5.06
CA GLN A 33 3.18 -20.25 -4.67
C GLN A 33 3.50 -21.74 -4.45
N GLU A 34 4.19 -22.39 -5.37
CA GLU A 34 4.58 -23.80 -5.24
C GLU A 34 5.55 -24.03 -4.07
N LYS A 35 6.47 -23.08 -3.83
CA LYS A 35 7.39 -23.12 -2.70
C LYS A 35 6.69 -22.91 -1.35
N TYR A 36 5.84 -21.89 -1.24
CA TYR A 36 5.08 -21.61 -0.01
C TYR A 36 4.11 -22.75 0.31
N MET A 37 3.40 -23.28 -0.70
CA MET A 37 2.51 -24.43 -0.51
C MET A 37 3.30 -25.67 -0.07
N LYS A 38 4.49 -25.93 -0.62
CA LYS A 38 5.37 -27.02 -0.13
C LYS A 38 5.79 -26.82 1.33
N GLU A 39 6.27 -25.63 1.68
CA GLU A 39 6.74 -25.31 3.04
C GLU A 39 5.61 -25.42 4.08
N VAL A 40 4.39 -24.97 3.74
CA VAL A 40 3.20 -25.11 4.60
C VAL A 40 2.74 -26.58 4.71
N PHE A 41 2.66 -27.32 3.60
CA PHE A 41 2.28 -28.75 3.63
C PHE A 41 3.30 -29.63 4.38
N ASP A 42 4.59 -29.31 4.31
CA ASP A 42 5.64 -30.04 5.04
C ASP A 42 5.56 -29.75 6.56
N SER A 43 5.10 -28.56 6.96
CA SER A 43 4.84 -28.22 8.37
C SER A 43 3.56 -28.86 8.94
N GLU A 44 2.52 -29.02 8.11
CA GLU A 44 1.28 -29.74 8.48
C GLU A 44 1.54 -31.24 8.71
N LYS A 45 2.38 -31.87 7.88
CA LYS A 45 2.82 -33.27 8.09
C LYS A 45 3.55 -33.49 9.41
N GLN A 46 4.35 -32.52 9.86
CA GLN A 46 5.05 -32.62 11.15
C GLN A 46 4.10 -32.42 12.35
N CYS A 47 3.02 -31.66 12.19
CA CYS A 47 1.99 -31.50 13.21
C CYS A 47 1.04 -32.71 13.29
N GLU A 48 0.72 -33.34 12.16
CA GLU A 48 -0.09 -34.57 12.13
C GLU A 48 0.62 -35.76 12.81
N ILE A 49 1.95 -35.89 12.66
CA ILE A 49 2.74 -36.93 13.36
C ILE A 49 2.72 -36.74 14.89
N LYS A 50 2.61 -35.50 15.37
CA LYS A 50 2.46 -35.21 16.81
C LYS A 50 1.04 -35.46 17.34
N MET A 51 0.00 -35.25 16.52
CA MET A 51 -1.39 -35.55 16.93
C MET A 51 -1.74 -37.04 16.91
N VAL A 52 -1.09 -37.85 16.05
CA VAL A 52 -1.30 -39.30 16.03
C VAL A 52 -0.74 -39.98 17.29
N ASN A 53 0.34 -39.46 17.88
CA ASN A 53 0.94 -40.02 19.10
C ASN A 53 0.21 -39.64 20.41
N VAL A 54 -0.76 -38.73 20.37
CA VAL A 54 -1.60 -38.37 21.53
C VAL A 54 -2.94 -39.14 21.52
N LYS A 55 -3.35 -39.72 20.39
CA LYS A 55 -4.61 -40.46 20.24
C LYS A 55 -4.53 -41.97 20.54
N THR A 56 -3.38 -42.48 20.97
CA THR A 56 -3.22 -43.89 21.40
C THR A 56 -3.24 -44.11 22.91
N SER A 57 -3.49 -43.08 23.72
CA SER A 57 -3.72 -43.26 25.16
C SER A 57 -5.05 -42.64 25.61
N GLN A 58 -5.98 -43.55 25.91
CA GLN A 58 -7.08 -43.42 26.87
C GLN A 58 -8.38 -42.76 26.41
N SER A 59 -9.27 -43.66 25.98
CA SER A 59 -10.68 -43.67 26.34
C SER A 59 -10.91 -43.41 27.84
N THR A 60 -11.75 -42.44 28.16
CA THR A 60 -12.94 -42.57 29.05
C THR A 60 -13.65 -41.20 29.17
N ASP A 61 -14.97 -41.28 29.32
CA ASP A 61 -15.90 -40.22 29.75
C ASP A 61 -16.51 -39.29 28.70
N ALA A 62 -17.50 -39.86 28.02
CA ALA A 62 -18.65 -39.14 27.52
C ALA A 62 -19.59 -38.73 28.67
N ALA A 63 -19.52 -37.48 29.12
CA ALA A 63 -20.63 -36.74 29.71
C ALA A 63 -20.28 -35.24 29.81
N LEU A 64 -21.27 -34.38 29.56
CA LEU A 64 -21.27 -32.91 29.70
C LEU A 64 -20.93 -32.08 28.44
N ASN A 65 -21.71 -32.33 27.39
CA ASN A 65 -22.39 -31.23 26.70
C ASN A 65 -23.16 -30.39 27.74
N ASN A 66 -22.65 -29.20 28.09
CA ASN A 66 -23.39 -28.02 28.57
C ASN A 66 -22.40 -26.99 29.15
N SER A 67 -21.80 -26.15 28.30
CA SER A 67 -21.10 -24.93 28.75
C SER A 67 -21.27 -23.72 27.83
N PHE A 68 -22.21 -23.79 26.89
CA PHE A 68 -22.90 -22.60 26.38
C PHE A 68 -23.96 -22.20 27.43
N LEU A 69 -23.97 -20.93 27.86
CA LEU A 69 -24.88 -20.32 28.85
C LEU A 69 -24.52 -20.49 30.33
N ARG A 70 -23.49 -19.75 30.81
CA ARG A 70 -23.54 -18.94 32.05
C ARG A 70 -22.18 -18.33 32.34
N ARG A 71 -22.09 -17.00 32.19
CA ARG A 71 -21.40 -16.08 33.11
C ARG A 71 -21.68 -14.64 32.68
N LYS A 72 -22.84 -14.16 33.13
CA LYS A 72 -23.19 -12.75 33.21
C LYS A 72 -23.00 -12.32 34.67
N ALA A 73 -22.51 -11.10 34.85
CA ALA A 73 -22.44 -10.30 36.08
C ALA A 73 -21.23 -10.52 37.01
N LEU A 74 -20.27 -9.59 36.99
CA LEU A 74 -20.23 -8.42 37.89
C LEU A 74 -18.92 -7.63 37.69
N SER A 75 -19.00 -6.44 37.11
CA SER A 75 -18.42 -5.23 37.71
C SER A 75 -19.00 -3.99 37.02
N LYS A 76 -19.91 -3.34 37.75
CA LYS A 76 -20.37 -1.99 37.46
C LYS A 76 -19.28 -1.02 37.91
N SER A 77 -18.81 -0.14 37.04
CA SER A 77 -18.50 1.23 37.47
C SER A 77 -18.74 2.23 36.33
N ARG A 78 -19.80 3.01 36.58
CA ARG A 78 -20.26 4.31 36.09
C ARG A 78 -19.58 4.97 34.88
N ILE A 79 -20.46 5.20 33.91
CA ILE A 79 -20.40 6.16 32.80
C ILE A 79 -20.30 7.60 33.35
N GLY A 80 -19.32 8.34 32.86
CA GLY A 80 -19.33 9.81 32.80
C GLY A 80 -19.34 10.21 31.33
N LEU A 81 -20.45 10.79 30.88
CA LEU A 81 -20.60 11.41 29.57
C LEU A 81 -19.66 12.62 29.47
N SER A 82 -18.81 12.64 28.46
CA SER A 82 -18.14 13.83 27.97
C SER A 82 -17.91 13.67 26.48
N THR A 83 -18.77 14.32 25.70
CA THR A 83 -18.54 14.64 24.29
C THR A 83 -17.24 15.42 24.17
N ASN A 84 -16.16 14.80 23.69
CA ASN A 84 -15.06 15.51 23.06
C ASN A 84 -14.19 14.57 22.21
N ARG A 85 -13.92 15.06 21.00
CA ARG A 85 -13.10 14.56 19.89
C ARG A 85 -12.03 13.54 20.31
N LYS A 86 -12.06 12.32 19.73
CA LYS A 86 -10.96 11.34 19.80
C LYS A 86 -10.46 11.02 18.41
N GLY A 87 -9.16 11.23 18.21
CA GLY A 87 -8.42 11.00 16.97
C GLY A 87 -6.99 11.56 17.02
N ALA A 88 -6.72 12.53 17.89
CA ALA A 88 -5.35 12.93 18.23
C ALA A 88 -4.90 12.19 19.49
N ILE A 89 -3.74 11.52 19.44
CA ILE A 89 -2.90 11.38 20.63
C ILE A 89 -2.36 12.79 20.86
N PRO A 90 -2.78 13.52 21.91
CA PRO A 90 -2.19 14.81 22.21
C PRO A 90 -0.90 14.53 22.98
N ILE A 91 0.23 14.44 22.27
CA ILE A 91 1.56 14.57 22.89
C ILE A 91 2.43 15.44 21.99
N LEU A 92 2.05 16.70 21.87
CA LEU A 92 3.03 17.79 21.94
C LEU A 92 2.96 18.36 23.36
N ASN A 93 3.31 17.52 24.33
CA ASN A 93 4.02 18.08 25.47
C ASN A 93 5.43 18.35 24.96
N THR A 94 5.65 19.53 24.39
CA THR A 94 6.97 20.16 24.38
C THR A 94 7.36 20.39 25.84
N LYS A 95 7.65 19.30 26.57
CA LYS A 95 8.14 19.36 27.94
C LYS A 95 9.37 20.25 27.85
N GLN A 96 9.41 21.28 28.70
CA GLN A 96 10.64 22.01 28.92
C GLN A 96 11.78 21.00 29.12
N VAL A 97 12.69 21.11 28.17
CA VAL A 97 14.05 20.59 28.11
C VAL A 97 14.65 20.39 29.51
N SER A 98 14.96 19.15 29.87
CA SER A 98 15.86 18.87 31.00
C SER A 98 17.29 19.14 30.56
N PHE A 99 17.98 20.03 31.27
CA PHE A 99 19.40 20.29 31.03
C PHE A 99 20.26 19.19 31.65
N LYS A 100 21.05 18.50 30.78
CA LYS A 100 22.13 17.50 30.99
C LYS A 100 21.81 16.00 30.82
N ASP A 101 22.69 15.33 30.05
CA ASP A 101 22.86 13.90 29.73
C ASP A 101 21.64 13.10 29.23
N SER A 102 20.54 13.75 28.83
CA SER A 102 19.31 13.02 28.49
C SER A 102 19.34 12.27 27.16
N PHE A 103 20.08 12.76 26.14
CA PHE A 103 20.11 12.09 24.84
C PHE A 103 20.72 10.69 24.91
N LYS A 104 21.92 10.56 25.47
CA LYS A 104 22.57 9.24 25.64
C LYS A 104 21.84 8.33 26.63
N GLN A 105 21.10 8.91 27.58
CA GLN A 105 20.27 8.14 28.51
C GLN A 105 19.03 7.56 27.84
N LYS A 106 18.39 8.31 26.93
CA LYS A 106 17.14 7.90 26.28
C LYS A 106 17.35 7.21 24.93
N TYR A 107 18.39 7.57 24.20
CA TYR A 107 18.71 7.03 22.90
C TYR A 107 20.13 6.53 22.81
N HIS A 108 20.32 5.50 22.00
CA HIS A 108 21.64 5.15 21.48
C HIS A 108 21.62 5.17 19.96
N LYS A 109 22.76 5.55 19.37
CA LYS A 109 22.93 5.55 17.92
C LYS A 109 23.07 4.12 17.43
N VAL A 110 22.27 3.75 16.44
CA VAL A 110 22.32 2.43 15.81
C VAL A 110 23.42 2.44 14.75
N ILE A 111 24.49 1.69 15.00
CA ILE A 111 25.62 1.57 14.07
C ILE A 111 25.24 0.57 12.95
N GLY A 112 25.54 0.93 11.70
CA GLY A 112 25.31 0.06 10.53
C GLY A 112 24.10 0.42 9.67
N LEU A 113 23.19 1.27 10.16
CA LEU A 113 22.11 1.86 9.37
C LEU A 113 22.56 3.25 8.89
N LEU A 114 23.18 3.27 7.70
CA LEU A 114 23.64 4.50 7.06
C LEU A 114 22.47 5.18 6.34
N LEU A 115 22.39 6.49 6.52
CA LEU A 115 21.50 7.36 5.75
C LEU A 115 22.34 8.10 4.71
N SER A 116 21.71 8.41 3.58
CA SER A 116 22.29 9.21 2.50
C SER A 116 22.68 10.63 2.92
N ASN A 117 22.11 11.16 4.01
CA ASN A 117 22.44 12.47 4.56
C ASN A 117 23.36 12.32 5.80
N SER A 118 24.56 12.92 5.74
CA SER A 118 25.57 12.84 6.79
C SER A 118 25.15 13.43 8.13
N ASN A 119 24.18 14.35 8.13
CA ASN A 119 23.73 15.05 9.34
C ASN A 119 22.60 14.31 10.07
N LEU A 120 22.18 13.15 9.54
CA LEU A 120 21.13 12.32 10.11
C LEU A 120 21.72 11.01 10.62
N SER A 121 21.12 10.47 11.68
CA SER A 121 21.48 9.17 12.23
C SER A 121 20.26 8.40 12.69
N VAL A 122 20.31 7.08 12.55
CA VAL A 122 19.29 6.22 13.15
C VAL A 122 19.61 6.06 14.63
N VAL A 123 18.60 6.27 15.47
CA VAL A 123 18.69 6.10 16.92
C VAL A 123 17.60 5.15 17.39
N GLN A 124 17.85 4.48 18.50
CA GLN A 124 16.88 3.61 19.14
C GLN A 124 16.61 4.09 20.57
N ASN A 125 15.33 4.20 20.92
CA ASN A 125 14.91 4.56 22.25
C ASN A 125 15.15 3.40 23.23
N ASN A 126 15.90 3.66 24.29
CA ASN A 126 16.35 2.67 25.27
C ASN A 126 15.19 2.06 26.07
N GLN A 127 14.07 2.77 26.23
CA GLN A 127 12.94 2.33 27.06
C GLN A 127 11.97 1.42 26.30
N ASN A 128 11.66 1.75 25.05
CA ASN A 128 10.64 1.05 24.26
C ASN A 128 11.18 0.36 23.00
N GLN A 129 12.50 0.45 22.76
CA GLN A 129 13.20 -0.15 21.63
C GLN A 129 12.75 0.36 20.25
N GLN A 130 11.98 1.45 20.19
CA GLN A 130 11.54 2.03 18.93
C GLN A 130 12.67 2.78 18.22
N LEU A 131 12.74 2.61 16.90
CA LEU A 131 13.67 3.35 16.04
C LEU A 131 13.12 4.75 15.76
N ALA A 132 14.03 5.70 15.57
CA ALA A 132 13.76 7.07 15.19
C ALA A 132 14.93 7.63 14.37
N ILE A 133 14.72 8.79 13.74
CA ILE A 133 15.80 9.52 13.05
C ILE A 133 16.19 10.74 13.86
N CYS A 134 17.48 10.89 14.12
CA CYS A 134 18.04 12.01 14.86
C CYS A 134 18.82 12.93 13.93
N GLN A 135 18.49 14.22 13.96
CA GLN A 135 19.29 15.30 13.38
C GLN A 135 19.96 16.09 14.49
N GLN A 136 21.29 16.22 14.40
CA GLN A 136 22.07 17.05 15.32
C GLN A 136 22.29 18.43 14.70
N LEU A 137 21.99 19.48 15.46
CA LEU A 137 22.16 20.88 15.10
C LEU A 137 22.96 21.61 16.19
N ARG A 138 23.65 22.69 15.85
CA ARG A 138 24.49 23.42 16.82
C ARG A 138 23.76 24.60 17.40
N LYS A 139 23.88 24.81 18.71
CA LYS A 139 23.27 25.97 19.36
C LYS A 139 23.91 27.28 18.99
N ASN A 140 25.20 27.30 18.65
CA ASN A 140 25.90 28.53 18.31
C ASN A 140 25.61 29.02 16.88
N ASP A 141 24.89 28.24 16.06
CA ASP A 141 24.47 28.64 14.73
C ASP A 141 23.09 29.33 14.78
N GLU A 142 23.02 30.58 14.30
CA GLU A 142 21.79 31.36 14.29
C GLU A 142 20.68 30.74 13.42
N LYS A 143 21.05 30.07 12.32
CA LYS A 143 20.08 29.40 11.44
C LYS A 143 19.43 28.22 12.15
N ASP A 144 20.23 27.43 12.86
CA ASP A 144 19.75 26.29 13.64
C ASP A 144 18.83 26.75 14.77
N GLN A 145 19.16 27.84 15.47
CA GLN A 145 18.28 28.43 16.49
C GLN A 145 16.93 28.89 15.89
N SER A 146 16.98 29.59 14.74
CA SER A 146 15.77 30.03 14.03
C SER A 146 14.92 28.84 13.61
N PHE A 147 15.53 27.79 13.09
CA PHE A 147 14.82 26.58 12.66
C PHE A 147 14.14 25.86 13.83
N ILE A 148 14.81 25.73 14.98
CA ILE A 148 14.21 25.15 16.19
C ILE A 148 13.02 25.98 16.68
N LYS A 149 13.12 27.31 16.65
CA LYS A 149 12.02 28.21 17.00
C LYS A 149 10.85 28.01 16.04
N TRP A 150 11.11 27.98 14.74
CA TRP A 150 10.09 27.78 13.71
C TRP A 150 9.38 26.43 13.84
N LEU A 151 10.10 25.34 14.12
CA LEU A 151 9.50 24.02 14.35
C LEU A 151 8.49 24.04 15.51
N LYS A 152 8.84 24.74 16.60
CA LYS A 152 7.95 24.91 17.77
C LYS A 152 6.73 25.76 17.45
N GLU A 153 6.89 26.80 16.64
CA GLU A 153 5.80 27.72 16.29
C GLU A 153 4.83 27.13 15.27
N LYS A 154 5.33 26.44 14.24
CA LYS A 154 4.50 25.92 13.15
C LYS A 154 3.73 24.66 13.50
N ASN A 155 4.27 23.83 14.39
CA ASN A 155 3.64 22.60 14.84
C ASN A 155 3.05 21.75 13.70
N ILE A 156 3.90 21.39 12.74
CA ILE A 156 3.50 20.69 11.52
C ILE A 156 3.01 19.27 11.85
N GLU A 157 1.76 18.99 11.50
CA GLU A 157 1.12 17.69 11.70
C GLU A 157 0.39 17.27 10.41
N HIS A 158 0.92 16.26 9.73
CA HIS A 158 0.31 15.71 8.51
C HIS A 158 0.77 14.26 8.27
N ASP A 159 -0.12 13.38 7.79
CA ASP A 159 0.18 11.96 7.58
C ASP A 159 1.36 11.75 6.60
N ASN A 160 1.54 12.67 5.63
CA ASN A 160 2.61 12.63 4.62
C ASN A 160 3.76 13.62 4.82
N ILE A 161 3.87 14.24 5.99
CA ILE A 161 5.04 15.07 6.36
C ILE A 161 5.70 14.42 7.58
N VAL A 162 7.03 14.45 7.64
CA VAL A 162 7.77 13.86 8.74
C VAL A 162 7.37 14.50 10.09
N GLY A 163 6.92 13.66 11.02
CA GLY A 163 6.58 14.07 12.37
C GLY A 163 7.83 14.28 13.23
N VAL A 164 7.89 15.41 13.94
CA VAL A 164 8.86 15.64 15.02
C VAL A 164 8.30 15.04 16.30
N GLN A 165 8.93 13.99 16.82
CA GLN A 165 8.51 13.33 18.05
C GLN A 165 8.96 14.11 19.29
N GLU A 166 10.21 14.59 19.28
CA GLU A 166 10.74 15.43 20.35
C GLU A 166 12.00 16.20 19.92
N ILE A 167 12.36 17.23 20.69
CA ILE A 167 13.61 17.97 20.54
C ILE A 167 14.34 17.91 21.89
N GLN A 168 15.52 17.29 21.89
CA GLN A 168 16.41 17.25 23.03
C GLN A 168 17.51 18.28 22.90
N VAL A 169 18.09 18.67 24.03
CA VAL A 169 19.04 19.76 24.09
C VAL A 169 20.10 19.42 25.11
N ASP A 170 21.35 19.37 24.67
CA ASP A 170 22.52 19.23 25.53
C ASP A 170 23.23 20.58 25.65
N ASP A 171 24.46 20.66 26.17
CA ASP A 171 25.11 21.96 26.40
C ASP A 171 25.39 22.72 25.08
N GLN A 172 25.86 22.02 24.03
CA GLN A 172 26.30 22.62 22.77
C GLN A 172 25.33 22.41 21.59
N ASP A 173 24.47 21.40 21.65
CA ASP A 173 23.71 20.93 20.49
C ASP A 173 22.21 20.79 20.78
N TYR A 174 21.42 20.85 19.70
CA TYR A 174 20.04 20.40 19.62
C TYR A 174 19.99 19.03 18.92
N TYR A 175 19.15 18.12 19.42
CA TYR A 175 18.87 16.83 18.80
C TYR A 175 17.38 16.73 18.47
N ILE A 176 17.04 16.81 17.19
CA ILE A 176 15.66 16.66 16.72
C ILE A 176 15.42 15.18 16.46
N ILE A 177 14.42 14.62 17.14
CA ILE A 177 13.99 13.23 16.98
C ILE A 177 12.75 13.22 16.10
N TYR A 178 12.90 12.71 14.89
CA TYR A 178 11.83 12.48 13.94
C TYR A 178 11.32 11.04 14.01
N GLU A 179 10.11 10.81 13.51
CA GLU A 179 9.64 9.45 13.22
C GLU A 179 10.59 8.70 12.28
N TYR A 180 10.61 7.37 12.37
CA TYR A 180 11.51 6.54 11.57
C TYR A 180 11.05 6.42 10.10
N TRP A 181 12.02 6.43 9.19
CA TRP A 181 11.83 6.06 7.78
C TRP A 181 12.97 5.18 7.28
N VAL A 182 12.70 4.49 6.17
CA VAL A 182 13.66 3.64 5.48
C VAL A 182 14.30 4.41 4.34
N ASP A 183 15.62 4.36 4.24
CA ASP A 183 16.37 4.95 3.13
C ASP A 183 16.42 4.00 1.93
N GLN A 184 15.26 3.81 1.28
CA GLN A 184 15.13 3.02 0.06
C GLN A 184 14.58 3.83 -1.10
N GLN A 185 14.99 3.42 -2.30
CA GLN A 185 14.51 4.03 -3.52
C GLN A 185 13.04 3.71 -3.72
N ILE A 186 12.26 4.76 -4.00
CA ILE A 186 10.84 4.65 -4.37
C ILE A 186 10.63 4.30 -5.85
N GLN A 187 11.71 4.03 -6.58
CA GLN A 187 11.71 3.61 -7.98
C GLN A 187 11.33 2.13 -8.12
N ASN A 188 11.04 1.68 -9.35
CA ASN A 188 10.71 0.28 -9.70
C ASN A 188 9.41 -0.26 -9.04
N LYS A 189 8.45 0.63 -8.82
CA LYS A 189 7.10 0.33 -8.32
C LYS A 189 6.12 0.07 -9.48
N THR A 190 4.99 -0.57 -9.19
CA THR A 190 3.89 -0.70 -10.17
C THR A 190 3.27 0.67 -10.48
N GLU A 191 2.56 0.79 -11.60
CA GLU A 191 1.89 2.06 -11.97
C GLU A 191 0.92 2.55 -10.89
N LEU A 192 0.13 1.63 -10.32
CA LEU A 192 -0.77 1.94 -9.21
C LEU A 192 -0.01 2.42 -7.97
N GLU A 193 1.06 1.73 -7.56
CA GLU A 193 1.89 2.18 -6.44
C GLU A 193 2.48 3.58 -6.69
N LYS A 194 2.96 3.85 -7.92
CA LYS A 194 3.47 5.18 -8.29
C LYS A 194 2.39 6.25 -8.20
N ALA A 195 1.17 5.96 -8.67
CA ALA A 195 0.04 6.88 -8.56
C ALA A 195 -0.28 7.20 -7.09
N ILE A 196 -0.29 6.18 -6.21
CA ILE A 196 -0.50 6.35 -4.77
C ILE A 196 0.62 7.15 -4.11
N LEU A 197 1.88 6.96 -4.52
CA LEU A 197 3.00 7.77 -4.06
C LEU A 197 2.87 9.23 -4.52
N ILE A 198 2.51 9.46 -5.79
CA ILE A 198 2.27 10.81 -6.33
C ILE A 198 1.14 11.49 -5.57
N ASN A 199 0.04 10.79 -5.25
CA ASN A 199 -1.04 11.34 -4.44
C ASN A 199 -0.53 11.77 -3.05
N GLN A 200 0.23 10.92 -2.36
CA GLN A 200 0.80 11.24 -1.06
C GLN A 200 1.75 12.45 -1.12
N MET A 201 2.53 12.59 -2.20
CA MET A 201 3.35 13.77 -2.42
C MET A 201 2.48 15.02 -2.61
N ILE A 202 1.42 14.94 -3.42
CA ILE A 202 0.46 16.02 -3.63
C ILE A 202 -0.17 16.45 -2.31
N GLU A 203 -0.63 15.52 -1.47
CA GLU A 203 -1.20 15.80 -0.14
C GLU A 203 -0.20 16.51 0.79
N SER A 204 1.07 16.12 0.75
CA SER A 204 2.12 16.81 1.53
C SER A 204 2.34 18.26 1.08
N ILE A 205 2.32 18.53 -0.23
CA ILE A 205 2.54 19.86 -0.79
C ILE A 205 1.28 20.73 -0.65
N GLU A 206 0.09 20.14 -0.77
CA GLU A 206 -1.19 20.78 -0.49
C GLU A 206 -1.20 21.34 0.93
N TYR A 207 -0.86 20.51 1.93
CA TYR A 207 -0.76 20.96 3.31
C TYR A 207 0.20 22.15 3.47
N LEU A 208 1.39 22.11 2.86
CA LEU A 208 2.32 23.24 2.91
C LEU A 208 1.69 24.49 2.28
N HIS A 209 1.14 24.36 1.07
CA HIS A 209 0.59 25.48 0.30
C HIS A 209 -0.61 26.12 0.99
N ASP A 210 -1.48 25.34 1.63
CA ASP A 210 -2.64 25.84 2.38
C ASP A 210 -2.22 26.62 3.63
N ASN A 211 -1.07 26.29 4.21
CA ASN A 211 -0.48 27.01 5.35
C ASN A 211 0.52 28.10 4.94
N ASP A 212 0.49 28.52 3.67
CA ASP A 212 1.41 29.47 3.04
C ASP A 212 2.90 29.13 3.23
N MET A 213 3.21 27.85 3.30
CA MET A 213 4.56 27.30 3.29
C MET A 213 4.89 26.78 1.89
N ARG A 214 6.17 26.87 1.52
CA ARG A 214 6.70 26.33 0.27
C ARG A 214 7.93 25.52 0.60
N HIS A 215 8.21 24.42 -0.12
CA HIS A 215 9.42 23.64 0.12
C HIS A 215 10.64 24.20 -0.63
N SER A 216 10.45 24.74 -1.84
CA SER A 216 11.41 25.51 -2.65
C SER A 216 12.64 24.76 -3.20
N ALA A 217 12.95 23.57 -2.70
CA ALA A 217 14.02 22.73 -3.23
C ALA A 217 13.64 21.23 -3.20
N LEU A 218 12.45 20.92 -3.69
CA LEU A 218 11.96 19.54 -3.79
C LEU A 218 12.86 18.72 -4.72
N THR A 219 13.16 17.51 -4.28
CA THR A 219 13.85 16.49 -5.06
C THR A 219 13.20 15.14 -4.82
N LEU A 220 13.54 14.13 -5.61
CA LEU A 220 13.09 12.76 -5.34
C LEU A 220 13.53 12.28 -3.92
N ASN A 221 14.68 12.75 -3.44
CA ASN A 221 15.21 12.42 -2.12
C ASN A 221 14.47 13.10 -0.96
N SER A 222 13.66 14.12 -1.23
CA SER A 222 12.84 14.77 -0.21
C SER A 222 11.68 13.88 0.26
N PHE A 223 11.43 12.75 -0.41
CA PHE A 223 10.37 11.80 -0.06
C PHE A 223 10.93 10.44 0.36
N LYS A 224 10.52 9.96 1.54
CA LYS A 224 10.97 8.67 2.11
C LYS A 224 9.78 7.82 2.55
N LEU A 225 9.94 6.51 2.53
CA LEU A 225 8.91 5.58 3.00
C LEU A 225 9.16 5.18 4.46
N ILE A 226 8.10 5.02 5.25
CA ILE A 226 8.23 4.50 6.62
C ILE A 226 8.56 3.00 6.64
N ASN A 227 8.28 2.28 5.55
CA ASN A 227 8.55 0.86 5.37
C ASN A 227 8.59 0.50 3.88
N ASN A 228 9.05 -0.72 3.57
CA ASN A 228 9.17 -1.17 2.17
C ASN A 228 7.94 -1.93 1.67
N LYS A 229 6.80 -1.82 2.36
CA LYS A 229 5.60 -2.54 1.94
C LYS A 229 5.05 -1.90 0.65
N PRO A 230 4.35 -2.69 -0.18
CA PRO A 230 3.51 -2.14 -1.23
C PRO A 230 2.56 -1.11 -0.64
N PHE A 231 2.40 0.01 -1.33
CA PHE A 231 1.54 1.12 -0.88
C PHE A 231 1.91 1.68 0.51
N GLY A 232 3.19 1.61 0.91
CA GLY A 232 3.66 2.18 2.17
C GLY A 232 3.43 3.70 2.27
N VAL A 233 3.44 4.19 3.51
CA VAL A 233 3.28 5.63 3.80
C VAL A 233 4.56 6.38 3.45
N LEU A 234 4.40 7.43 2.64
CA LEU A 234 5.44 8.34 2.21
C LEU A 234 5.43 9.60 3.08
N LYS A 235 6.64 10.07 3.42
CA LYS A 235 6.91 11.24 4.25
C LYS A 235 7.77 12.23 3.48
N LEU A 236 7.32 13.47 3.41
CA LEU A 236 8.13 14.62 3.04
C LEU A 236 9.08 14.94 4.21
N ILE A 237 10.39 14.87 3.94
CA ILE A 237 11.46 15.18 4.89
C ILE A 237 12.06 16.58 4.57
N GLU A 238 13.20 16.93 5.17
CA GLU A 238 13.92 18.19 4.92
C GLU A 238 13.13 19.47 5.27
N LEU A 239 12.45 19.48 6.43
CA LEU A 239 11.66 20.63 6.91
C LEU A 239 12.47 21.95 6.99
N ASN A 240 13.79 21.87 7.13
CA ASN A 240 14.68 23.03 7.08
C ASN A 240 14.58 23.80 5.75
N LYS A 241 14.33 23.11 4.63
CA LYS A 241 14.11 23.73 3.31
C LYS A 241 12.77 24.46 3.23
N VAL A 242 11.79 24.05 4.05
CA VAL A 242 10.49 24.72 4.18
C VAL A 242 10.63 26.02 4.98
N HIS A 243 11.42 26.00 6.06
CA HIS A 243 11.70 27.17 6.90
C HIS A 243 12.40 28.29 6.12
N GLU A 244 13.50 27.99 5.43
CA GLU A 244 14.31 28.99 4.75
C GLU A 244 14.84 28.52 3.40
N LEU A 245 15.29 29.46 2.57
CA LEU A 245 15.92 29.17 1.27
C LEU A 245 17.33 28.63 1.52
N SER A 246 17.50 27.32 1.37
CA SER A 246 18.82 26.69 1.43
C SER A 246 19.60 26.89 0.12
N GLU A 247 20.92 26.79 0.19
CA GLU A 247 21.74 26.65 -1.01
C GLU A 247 21.28 25.45 -1.85
N LEU A 248 21.18 25.65 -3.16
CA LEU A 248 20.73 24.61 -4.07
C LEU A 248 21.86 23.63 -4.33
N SER A 249 21.70 22.41 -3.82
CA SER A 249 22.55 21.29 -4.19
C SER A 249 22.41 20.98 -5.69
N ILE A 250 23.44 20.38 -6.29
CA ILE A 250 23.41 19.88 -7.68
C ILE A 250 22.16 19.02 -7.94
N GLU A 251 21.70 18.27 -6.94
CA GLU A 251 20.48 17.47 -7.03
C GLU A 251 19.23 18.36 -7.18
N SER A 252 19.15 19.44 -6.40
CA SER A 252 18.05 20.40 -6.46
C SER A 252 17.96 21.12 -7.80
N TRP A 253 19.11 21.34 -8.47
CA TRP A 253 19.15 21.97 -9.80
C TRP A 253 18.40 21.18 -10.87
N LYS A 254 18.31 19.84 -10.74
CA LYS A 254 17.64 18.97 -11.72
C LYS A 254 16.14 19.20 -11.81
N TYR A 255 15.54 19.70 -10.72
CA TYR A 255 14.10 19.87 -10.54
C TYR A 255 13.65 21.34 -10.61
N LEU A 256 14.56 22.28 -10.92
CA LEU A 256 14.22 23.70 -11.00
C LEU A 256 13.28 24.00 -12.15
N SER A 257 12.36 24.93 -11.89
CA SER A 257 11.51 25.50 -12.92
C SER A 257 12.26 26.54 -13.77
N PRO A 258 11.84 26.80 -15.01
CA PRO A 258 12.47 27.77 -15.89
C PRO A 258 12.57 29.17 -15.25
N GLU A 259 11.51 29.63 -14.59
CA GLU A 259 11.50 30.94 -13.94
C GLU A 259 12.46 31.02 -12.74
N SER A 260 12.73 29.88 -12.08
CA SER A 260 13.68 29.83 -10.96
C SER A 260 15.11 30.18 -11.39
N LEU A 261 15.47 29.99 -12.66
CA LEU A 261 16.80 30.34 -13.17
C LEU A 261 17.03 31.86 -13.23
N SER A 262 15.95 32.62 -13.42
CA SER A 262 15.99 34.09 -13.44
C SER A 262 15.88 34.72 -12.05
N ALA A 263 15.22 34.02 -11.11
CA ALA A 263 14.94 34.50 -9.77
C ALA A 263 15.16 33.39 -8.73
N LEU A 264 16.41 32.94 -8.56
CA LEU A 264 16.76 31.80 -7.70
C LEU A 264 16.27 31.94 -6.25
N GLY A 265 16.20 33.17 -5.75
CA GLY A 265 15.71 33.51 -4.40
C GLY A 265 14.20 33.65 -4.26
N ASN A 266 13.41 33.50 -5.33
CA ASN A 266 11.95 33.58 -5.24
C ASN A 266 11.35 32.21 -4.88
N ARG A 267 10.52 32.21 -3.82
CA ARG A 267 9.76 31.02 -3.37
C ARG A 267 8.33 31.18 -3.85
N SER A 268 7.88 30.27 -4.71
CA SER A 268 6.49 30.28 -5.18
C SER A 268 5.87 28.89 -5.08
N LYS A 269 4.55 28.83 -4.91
CA LYS A 269 3.80 27.58 -4.93
C LYS A 269 3.95 26.88 -6.29
N ALA A 270 3.96 27.66 -7.38
CA ALA A 270 4.17 27.17 -8.73
C ALA A 270 5.53 26.46 -8.91
N ARG A 271 6.60 26.91 -8.23
CA ARG A 271 7.91 26.26 -8.27
C ARG A 271 7.87 24.86 -7.67
N ASP A 272 7.16 24.68 -6.55
CA ASP A 272 6.98 23.36 -5.94
C ASP A 272 6.18 22.42 -6.87
N VAL A 273 5.13 22.92 -7.52
CA VAL A 273 4.31 22.11 -8.45
C VAL A 273 5.15 21.65 -9.65
N TRP A 274 5.99 22.52 -10.21
CA TRP A 274 6.91 22.13 -11.28
C TRP A 274 7.86 21.02 -10.83
N ALA A 275 8.54 21.22 -9.69
CA ALA A 275 9.49 20.24 -9.17
C ALA A 275 8.79 18.89 -8.91
N LEU A 276 7.57 18.92 -8.36
CA LEU A 276 6.76 17.73 -8.16
C LEU A 276 6.36 17.06 -9.49
N GLY A 277 6.09 17.83 -10.55
CA GLY A 277 5.82 17.30 -11.89
C GLY A 277 7.03 16.56 -12.49
N ILE A 278 8.24 17.09 -12.30
CA ILE A 278 9.49 16.42 -12.71
C ILE A 278 9.71 15.15 -11.89
N ILE A 279 9.49 15.20 -10.57
CA ILE A 279 9.59 14.03 -9.69
C ILE A 279 8.59 12.94 -10.09
N ALA A 280 7.33 13.32 -10.37
CA ALA A 280 6.30 12.40 -10.82
C ALA A 280 6.69 11.73 -12.15
N LEU A 281 7.20 12.51 -13.11
CA LEU A 281 7.66 11.99 -14.39
C LEU A 281 8.87 11.06 -14.24
N GLU A 282 9.85 11.43 -13.41
CA GLU A 282 10.99 10.58 -13.07
C GLU A 282 10.54 9.27 -12.42
N LEU A 283 9.56 9.32 -11.51
CA LEU A 283 9.00 8.15 -10.87
C LEU A 283 8.31 7.24 -11.91
N LEU A 284 7.52 7.81 -12.82
CA LEU A 284 6.80 7.08 -13.86
C LEU A 284 7.76 6.41 -14.85
N MET A 285 8.79 7.12 -15.30
CA MET A 285 9.78 6.63 -16.27
C MET A 285 10.87 5.74 -15.64
N ASN A 286 11.04 5.79 -14.31
CA ASN A 286 12.21 5.27 -13.58
C ASN A 286 13.55 5.88 -14.04
N GLU A 287 13.51 7.02 -14.74
CA GLU A 287 14.68 7.77 -15.19
C GLU A 287 14.35 9.26 -15.20
N HIS A 288 15.34 10.11 -14.90
CA HIS A 288 15.12 11.55 -14.88
C HIS A 288 14.86 12.09 -16.29
N PRO A 289 13.78 12.87 -16.51
CA PRO A 289 13.33 13.24 -17.86
C PRO A 289 14.36 14.02 -18.69
N PHE A 290 15.18 14.85 -18.05
CA PHE A 290 16.17 15.69 -18.73
C PHE A 290 17.62 15.20 -18.63
N ILE A 291 17.92 14.29 -17.69
CA ILE A 291 19.29 13.96 -17.29
C ILE A 291 19.45 12.46 -17.36
N LYS A 292 20.05 11.99 -18.45
CA LYS A 292 20.15 10.55 -18.72
C LYS A 292 21.46 9.94 -18.23
N ASN A 293 22.52 10.74 -18.14
CA ASN A 293 23.86 10.26 -17.79
C ASN A 293 24.54 11.15 -16.73
N VAL A 294 25.36 10.53 -15.88
CA VAL A 294 26.14 11.23 -14.82
C VAL A 294 27.03 12.34 -15.38
N LYS A 295 27.53 12.21 -16.62
CA LYS A 295 28.32 13.23 -17.33
C LYS A 295 27.53 14.49 -17.72
N GLU A 296 26.21 14.45 -17.62
CA GLU A 296 25.33 15.60 -17.86
C GLU A 296 25.07 16.42 -16.59
N ILE A 297 25.52 15.95 -15.43
CA ILE A 297 25.34 16.59 -14.12
C ILE A 297 26.35 17.73 -13.93
N SER A 298 26.31 18.73 -14.82
CA SER A 298 26.93 20.03 -14.57
C SER A 298 25.82 21.08 -14.54
N ILE A 299 25.87 21.99 -13.57
CA ILE A 299 24.86 23.05 -13.40
C ILE A 299 24.63 23.79 -14.72
N ARG A 300 25.70 24.15 -15.45
CA ARG A 300 25.60 24.81 -16.77
C ARG A 300 24.76 24.03 -17.77
N LYS A 301 25.01 22.72 -17.94
CA LYS A 301 24.23 21.87 -18.87
C LYS A 301 22.77 21.75 -18.46
N ILE A 302 22.49 21.63 -17.16
CA ILE A 302 21.13 21.57 -16.63
C ILE A 302 20.40 22.88 -16.94
N MET A 303 21.01 24.03 -16.64
CA MET A 303 20.47 25.34 -16.96
C MET A 303 20.19 25.52 -18.46
N MET A 304 21.13 25.11 -19.32
CA MET A 304 20.94 25.18 -20.78
C MET A 304 19.74 24.33 -21.24
N LYS A 305 19.60 23.11 -20.71
CA LYS A 305 18.45 22.24 -21.01
C LYS A 305 17.14 22.90 -20.58
N ILE A 306 17.05 23.38 -19.34
CA ILE A 306 15.84 24.03 -18.80
C ILE A 306 15.50 25.29 -19.61
N ASN A 307 16.48 26.14 -19.93
CA ASN A 307 16.27 27.35 -20.74
C ASN A 307 15.83 27.05 -22.18
N SER A 308 16.22 25.89 -22.72
CA SER A 308 15.81 25.47 -24.07
C SER A 308 14.41 24.83 -24.12
N LEU A 309 13.79 24.58 -22.96
CA LEU A 309 12.49 23.92 -22.89
C LEU A 309 11.40 24.73 -23.59
N ASN A 310 10.63 24.05 -24.43
CA ASN A 310 9.44 24.59 -25.06
C ASN A 310 8.31 23.55 -25.04
N ASN A 311 7.10 23.99 -25.38
CA ASN A 311 5.91 23.13 -25.34
C ASN A 311 6.03 21.90 -26.25
N GLN A 312 6.71 22.01 -27.40
CA GLN A 312 6.92 20.89 -28.32
C GLN A 312 7.83 19.81 -27.71
N GLN A 313 8.90 20.21 -27.02
CA GLN A 313 9.80 19.28 -26.34
C GLN A 313 9.10 18.58 -25.17
N ILE A 314 8.32 19.33 -24.38
CA ILE A 314 7.50 18.75 -23.31
C ILE A 314 6.51 17.74 -23.90
N GLU A 315 5.83 18.08 -24.98
CA GLU A 315 4.91 17.16 -25.64
C GLU A 315 5.61 15.87 -26.09
N GLN A 316 6.78 15.98 -26.73
CA GLN A 316 7.56 14.82 -27.15
C GLN A 316 7.95 13.90 -25.99
N MET A 317 8.29 14.48 -24.84
CA MET A 317 8.62 13.71 -23.64
C MET A 317 7.43 12.92 -23.10
N LEU A 318 6.21 13.46 -23.22
CA LEU A 318 5.00 12.87 -22.65
C LEU A 318 4.25 11.95 -23.64
N ASN A 319 4.75 11.76 -24.86
CA ASN A 319 4.04 11.04 -25.94
C ASN A 319 3.66 9.59 -25.60
N ASN A 320 4.40 8.93 -24.72
CA ASN A 320 4.13 7.54 -24.32
C ASN A 320 3.16 7.41 -23.14
N LEU A 321 2.74 8.53 -22.55
CA LEU A 321 1.80 8.54 -21.44
C LEU A 321 0.36 8.47 -21.98
N ASN A 322 -0.54 7.88 -21.20
CA ASN A 322 -1.96 7.93 -21.52
C ASN A 322 -2.48 9.38 -21.47
N LYS A 323 -3.64 9.65 -22.08
CA LYS A 323 -4.20 10.99 -22.25
C LYS A 323 -4.34 11.75 -20.92
N ASP A 324 -4.93 11.11 -19.91
CA ASP A 324 -5.28 11.75 -18.65
C ASP A 324 -4.03 12.02 -17.78
N LEU A 325 -3.05 11.12 -17.82
CA LEU A 325 -1.75 11.29 -17.18
C LEU A 325 -0.91 12.36 -17.89
N LYS A 326 -0.93 12.40 -19.23
CA LYS A 326 -0.29 13.48 -20.01
C LYS A 326 -0.87 14.83 -19.62
N GLN A 327 -2.19 14.92 -19.43
CA GLN A 327 -2.85 16.15 -18.96
C GLN A 327 -2.40 16.56 -17.55
N LEU A 328 -2.27 15.62 -16.61
CA LEU A 328 -1.75 15.91 -15.27
C LEU A 328 -0.33 16.46 -15.33
N ILE A 329 0.59 15.70 -15.96
CA ILE A 329 2.01 16.05 -15.97
C ILE A 329 2.22 17.36 -16.72
N SER A 330 1.63 17.53 -17.92
CA SER A 330 1.77 18.78 -18.70
C SER A 330 1.28 20.02 -17.96
N GLY A 331 0.21 19.92 -17.16
CA GLY A 331 -0.25 21.03 -16.33
C GLY A 331 0.71 21.34 -15.17
N MET A 332 1.37 20.33 -14.59
CA MET A 332 2.38 20.51 -13.54
C MET A 332 3.68 21.12 -14.09
N ILE A 333 4.11 20.70 -15.28
CA ILE A 333 5.33 21.19 -15.95
C ILE A 333 5.04 22.25 -17.01
N CYS A 334 3.99 23.05 -16.81
CA CYS A 334 3.72 24.20 -17.65
C CYS A 334 4.83 25.24 -17.46
N ILE A 335 5.41 25.72 -18.58
CA ILE A 335 6.55 26.64 -18.56
C ILE A 335 6.15 27.97 -17.89
N ASP A 336 5.01 28.53 -18.27
CA ASP A 336 4.51 29.75 -17.67
C ASP A 336 3.90 29.45 -16.28
N PRO A 337 4.47 30.00 -15.19
CA PRO A 337 3.98 29.75 -13.85
C PRO A 337 2.56 30.27 -13.59
N GLN A 338 2.03 31.19 -14.41
CA GLN A 338 0.66 31.71 -14.27
C GLN A 338 -0.41 30.72 -14.78
N PHE A 339 -0.06 29.91 -15.78
CA PHE A 339 -0.94 28.88 -16.35
C PHE A 339 -0.65 27.48 -15.81
N ARG A 340 0.39 27.34 -14.99
CA ARG A 340 0.73 26.09 -14.31
C ARG A 340 -0.35 25.75 -13.29
N TYR A 341 -0.67 24.45 -13.19
CA TYR A 341 -1.62 23.99 -12.20
C TYR A 341 -1.19 24.40 -10.78
N THR A 342 -2.18 24.75 -9.99
CA THR A 342 -2.12 24.74 -8.53
C THR A 342 -2.14 23.30 -8.03
N ILE A 343 -1.66 23.09 -6.80
CA ILE A 343 -1.65 21.75 -6.21
C ILE A 343 -3.06 21.14 -6.08
N ASN A 344 -4.07 21.98 -5.88
CA ASN A 344 -5.48 21.58 -5.82
C ASN A 344 -5.99 21.10 -7.17
N GLU A 345 -5.62 21.77 -8.27
CA GLU A 345 -5.95 21.31 -9.62
C GLU A 345 -5.31 19.94 -9.91
N CYS A 346 -4.05 19.73 -9.50
CA CYS A 346 -3.39 18.42 -9.61
C CYS A 346 -4.15 17.31 -8.90
N LYS A 347 -4.64 17.58 -7.68
CA LYS A 347 -5.40 16.62 -6.86
C LYS A 347 -6.72 16.19 -7.49
N THR A 348 -7.38 17.10 -8.22
CA THR A 348 -8.67 16.81 -8.88
C THR A 348 -8.54 16.05 -10.20
N ASN A 349 -7.32 15.69 -10.63
CA ASN A 349 -7.10 15.06 -11.91
C ASN A 349 -7.75 13.66 -12.04
N ILE A 350 -8.31 13.40 -13.22
CA ILE A 350 -9.06 12.17 -13.55
C ILE A 350 -8.19 10.92 -13.42
N TRP A 351 -6.97 10.93 -13.97
CA TRP A 351 -6.08 9.76 -13.91
C TRP A 351 -5.77 9.40 -12.46
N LEU A 352 -5.40 10.40 -11.67
CA LEU A 352 -5.03 10.20 -10.26
C LEU A 352 -6.23 9.68 -9.46
N ASN A 353 -7.40 10.30 -9.61
CA ASN A 353 -8.62 9.88 -8.92
C ASN A 353 -9.06 8.46 -9.30
N ASN A 354 -8.93 8.07 -10.56
CA ASN A 354 -9.24 6.70 -10.98
C ASN A 354 -8.30 5.69 -10.31
N GLN A 355 -6.99 5.96 -10.26
CA GLN A 355 -6.02 5.10 -9.58
C GLN A 355 -6.31 5.00 -8.06
N ILE A 356 -6.66 6.11 -7.42
CA ILE A 356 -7.02 6.13 -5.99
C ILE A 356 -8.31 5.34 -5.75
N ASN A 357 -9.32 5.49 -6.61
CA ASN A 357 -10.57 4.76 -6.49
C ASN A 357 -10.37 3.25 -6.68
N ASP A 358 -9.54 2.84 -7.64
CA ASP A 358 -9.16 1.45 -7.85
C ASP A 358 -8.43 0.89 -6.62
N TYR A 359 -7.51 1.68 -6.04
CA TYR A 359 -6.82 1.32 -4.81
C TYR A 359 -7.78 1.17 -3.63
N ILE A 360 -8.65 2.16 -3.37
CA ILE A 360 -9.66 2.10 -2.30
C ILE A 360 -10.56 0.88 -2.47
N SER A 361 -11.00 0.62 -3.70
CA SER A 361 -11.83 -0.54 -4.03
C SER A 361 -11.09 -1.86 -3.72
N SER A 362 -9.80 -1.93 -4.06
CA SER A 362 -8.97 -3.11 -3.74
C SER A 362 -8.81 -3.36 -2.23
N LEU A 363 -8.88 -2.31 -1.41
CA LEU A 363 -8.82 -2.41 0.06
C LEU A 363 -10.18 -2.75 0.68
N LYS A 364 -11.27 -2.14 0.19
CA LYS A 364 -12.63 -2.29 0.75
C LYS A 364 -13.31 -3.58 0.33
N GLN A 365 -13.18 -3.97 -0.94
CA GLN A 365 -13.94 -5.09 -1.50
C GLN A 365 -13.70 -6.42 -0.76
N PRO A 366 -12.44 -6.81 -0.42
CA PRO A 366 -12.21 -8.04 0.32
C PRO A 366 -12.88 -8.04 1.70
N LEU A 367 -12.86 -6.91 2.42
CA LEU A 367 -13.48 -6.76 3.74
C LEU A 367 -15.01 -6.78 3.65
N TYR A 368 -15.58 -6.15 2.62
CA TYR A 368 -17.02 -6.19 2.38
C TYR A 368 -17.50 -7.61 2.05
N ASN A 369 -16.79 -8.30 1.16
CA ASN A 369 -17.08 -9.69 0.83
C ASN A 369 -16.96 -10.58 2.06
N PHE A 370 -15.91 -10.37 2.87
CA PHE A 370 -15.76 -11.06 4.14
C PHE A 370 -16.99 -10.86 5.03
N ASP A 371 -17.44 -9.62 5.25
CA ASP A 371 -18.59 -9.33 6.09
C ASP A 371 -19.89 -9.98 5.56
N LYS A 372 -20.07 -9.97 4.24
CA LYS A 372 -21.20 -10.62 3.56
C LYS A 372 -21.19 -12.15 3.74
N HIS A 373 -20.01 -12.78 3.72
CA HIS A 373 -19.87 -14.23 3.64
C HIS A 373 -19.44 -14.91 4.94
N LYS A 374 -19.11 -14.17 6.00
CA LYS A 374 -18.64 -14.71 7.30
C LYS A 374 -19.59 -15.71 7.96
N ASN A 375 -20.88 -15.66 7.65
CA ASN A 375 -21.89 -16.55 8.22
C ASN A 375 -22.20 -17.77 7.32
N ASN A 376 -21.55 -17.89 6.16
CA ASN A 376 -21.75 -19.02 5.26
C ASN A 376 -21.17 -20.31 5.87
N SER A 377 -21.74 -21.47 5.49
CA SER A 377 -21.20 -22.76 5.90
C SER A 377 -19.75 -22.94 5.41
N ILE A 378 -18.95 -23.73 6.12
CA ILE A 378 -17.58 -24.04 5.69
C ILE A 378 -17.56 -24.69 4.29
N ASN A 379 -18.59 -25.48 3.97
CA ASN A 379 -18.75 -26.13 2.67
C ASN A 379 -18.95 -25.09 1.56
N ASN A 380 -19.75 -24.06 1.84
CA ASN A 380 -19.98 -22.94 0.93
C ASN A 380 -18.69 -22.16 0.67
N ILE A 381 -17.97 -21.81 1.74
CA ILE A 381 -16.70 -21.07 1.66
C ILE A 381 -15.68 -21.85 0.82
N MET A 382 -15.56 -23.16 1.04
CA MET A 382 -14.66 -24.02 0.27
C MET A 382 -15.07 -24.08 -1.21
N ALA A 383 -16.37 -24.20 -1.50
CA ALA A 383 -16.85 -24.21 -2.87
C ALA A 383 -16.47 -22.91 -3.59
N ARG A 384 -16.67 -21.75 -2.93
CA ARG A 384 -16.28 -20.44 -3.45
C ARG A 384 -14.76 -20.35 -3.71
N TYR A 385 -13.93 -20.86 -2.81
CA TYR A 385 -12.47 -20.94 -3.00
C TYR A 385 -12.09 -21.70 -4.28
N TYR A 386 -12.68 -22.88 -4.50
CA TYR A 386 -12.38 -23.67 -5.71
C TYR A 386 -12.91 -22.98 -6.97
N MET A 387 -14.09 -22.36 -6.90
CA MET A 387 -14.66 -21.62 -8.02
C MET A 387 -13.77 -20.46 -8.45
N VAL A 388 -13.34 -19.59 -7.53
CA VAL A 388 -12.47 -18.45 -7.91
C VAL A 388 -11.14 -18.93 -8.47
N ARG A 389 -10.56 -20.00 -7.91
CA ARG A 389 -9.30 -20.57 -8.40
C ARG A 389 -9.41 -21.06 -9.84
N ILE A 390 -10.54 -21.62 -10.25
CA ILE A 390 -10.73 -22.17 -11.59
C ILE A 390 -11.18 -21.07 -12.58
N LEU A 391 -12.13 -20.24 -12.16
CA LEU A 391 -12.84 -19.30 -13.03
C LEU A 391 -12.13 -17.95 -13.17
N ASP A 392 -11.39 -17.53 -12.13
CA ASP A 392 -10.74 -16.22 -12.08
C ASP A 392 -9.37 -16.30 -11.40
N GLN A 393 -8.41 -16.89 -12.10
CA GLN A 393 -7.03 -17.03 -11.62
C GLN A 393 -6.39 -15.67 -11.28
N LYS A 394 -6.82 -14.59 -11.94
CA LYS A 394 -6.33 -13.23 -11.66
C LYS A 394 -6.78 -12.79 -10.27
N GLN A 395 -8.08 -12.90 -9.97
CA GLN A 395 -8.61 -12.58 -8.65
C GLN A 395 -8.02 -13.48 -7.57
N PHE A 396 -7.93 -14.79 -7.83
CA PHE A 396 -7.29 -15.73 -6.91
C PHE A 396 -5.86 -15.29 -6.55
N ASN A 397 -5.05 -14.94 -7.55
CA ASN A 397 -3.67 -14.50 -7.33
C ASN A 397 -3.61 -13.18 -6.54
N CYS A 398 -4.52 -12.23 -6.80
CA CYS A 398 -4.57 -10.97 -6.06
C CYS A 398 -4.92 -11.20 -4.58
N LEU A 399 -5.94 -12.02 -4.30
CA LEU A 399 -6.33 -12.36 -2.93
C LEU A 399 -5.25 -13.17 -2.21
N PHE A 400 -4.54 -14.05 -2.92
CA PHE A 400 -3.42 -14.79 -2.34
C PHE A 400 -2.25 -13.86 -1.99
N ILE A 401 -1.91 -12.90 -2.85
CA ILE A 401 -0.90 -11.88 -2.53
C ILE A 401 -1.34 -11.04 -1.33
N LEU A 402 -2.62 -10.64 -1.28
CA LEU A 402 -3.17 -9.91 -0.13
C LEU A 402 -3.06 -10.74 1.16
N PHE A 403 -3.39 -12.04 1.11
CA PHE A 403 -3.22 -12.95 2.24
C PHE A 403 -1.76 -12.93 2.73
N GLN A 404 -0.79 -13.08 1.83
CA GLN A 404 0.64 -13.04 2.18
C GLN A 404 1.09 -11.70 2.78
N GLN A 405 0.41 -10.60 2.46
CA GLN A 405 0.70 -9.30 3.02
C GLN A 405 0.06 -9.09 4.41
N LEU A 406 -1.09 -9.72 4.64
CA LEU A 406 -1.80 -9.71 5.92
C LEU A 406 -1.17 -10.67 6.93
N ASP A 407 -0.70 -11.84 6.49
CA ASP A 407 -0.03 -12.84 7.32
C ASP A 407 1.41 -12.40 7.65
N LEU A 408 1.52 -11.50 8.65
CA LEU A 408 2.78 -10.85 9.01
C LEU A 408 3.81 -11.81 9.59
N ASN A 409 3.36 -12.84 10.31
CA ASN A 409 4.22 -13.82 10.96
C ASN A 409 4.50 -15.05 10.07
N LYS A 410 3.78 -15.19 8.95
CA LYS A 410 3.89 -16.27 7.95
C LYS A 410 3.54 -17.66 8.46
N ASN A 411 2.60 -17.76 9.40
CA ASN A 411 2.12 -19.03 9.96
C ASN A 411 0.94 -19.62 9.14
N GLY A 412 0.48 -18.96 8.09
CA GLY A 412 -0.66 -19.41 7.28
C GLY A 412 -2.02 -19.13 7.90
N ILE A 413 -2.10 -18.28 8.94
CA ILE A 413 -3.32 -17.89 9.66
C ILE A 413 -3.33 -16.37 9.79
N ILE A 414 -4.44 -15.74 9.44
CA ILE A 414 -4.63 -14.29 9.65
C ILE A 414 -5.50 -14.06 10.88
N THR A 415 -5.01 -13.20 11.77
CA THR A 415 -5.75 -12.69 12.93
C THR A 415 -6.22 -11.24 12.73
N PRO A 416 -7.27 -10.78 13.43
CA PRO A 416 -7.70 -9.37 13.40
C PRO A 416 -6.57 -8.39 13.75
N THR A 417 -5.65 -8.79 14.62
CA THR A 417 -4.50 -7.96 15.01
C THR A 417 -3.54 -7.74 13.84
N GLU A 418 -3.28 -8.77 13.05
CA GLU A 418 -2.41 -8.69 11.88
C GLU A 418 -3.05 -7.88 10.76
N ILE A 419 -4.36 -8.06 10.53
CA ILE A 419 -5.11 -7.22 9.59
C ILE A 419 -4.96 -5.75 10.01
N LYS A 420 -5.22 -5.42 11.28
CA LYS A 420 -5.10 -4.06 11.79
C LYS A 420 -3.68 -3.50 11.63
N ASN A 421 -2.66 -4.31 11.94
CA ASN A 421 -1.26 -3.92 11.80
C ASN A 421 -0.86 -3.70 10.33
N TYR A 422 -1.38 -4.51 9.41
CA TYR A 422 -1.18 -4.32 7.97
C TYR A 422 -1.78 -3.00 7.49
N TYR A 423 -3.07 -2.74 7.78
CA TYR A 423 -3.74 -1.50 7.38
C TYR A 423 -3.14 -0.24 8.02
N ASN A 424 -2.61 -0.35 9.25
CA ASN A 424 -1.84 0.72 9.89
C ASN A 424 -0.46 0.97 9.24
N SER A 425 0.03 0.03 8.43
CA SER A 425 1.36 0.10 7.82
C SER A 425 1.36 0.53 6.35
N ILE A 426 0.17 0.61 5.73
CA ILE A 426 -0.02 1.10 4.36
C ILE A 426 -0.69 2.46 4.39
N TYR A 427 -0.66 3.16 3.27
CA TYR A 427 -1.36 4.40 3.08
C TYR A 427 -2.88 4.19 3.02
N LEU A 428 -3.63 4.98 3.78
CA LEU A 428 -5.09 4.96 3.79
C LEU A 428 -5.62 6.36 3.43
N PRO A 429 -6.16 6.56 2.21
CA PRO A 429 -6.79 7.82 1.84
C PRO A 429 -7.84 8.25 2.87
N SER A 430 -7.84 9.53 3.24
CA SER A 430 -8.75 10.11 4.23
C SER A 430 -10.22 9.82 3.93
N SER A 431 -10.59 9.74 2.66
CA SER A 431 -11.94 9.43 2.17
C SER A 431 -12.45 8.04 2.57
N CYS A 432 -11.55 7.08 2.81
CA CYS A 432 -11.92 5.69 3.13
C CYS A 432 -11.47 5.21 4.51
N LYS A 433 -10.62 5.98 5.18
CA LYS A 433 -9.98 5.63 6.46
C LYS A 433 -11.00 5.22 7.52
N ASN A 434 -12.05 6.01 7.72
CA ASN A 434 -13.07 5.74 8.74
C ASN A 434 -13.87 4.46 8.44
N ASP A 435 -14.30 4.27 7.19
CA ASP A 435 -15.06 3.08 6.79
C ASP A 435 -14.25 1.80 7.00
N LEU A 436 -13.00 1.80 6.54
CA LEU A 436 -12.09 0.67 6.72
C LEU A 436 -11.84 0.40 8.20
N ILE A 437 -11.56 1.45 8.99
CA ILE A 437 -11.36 1.32 10.44
C ILE A 437 -12.59 0.72 11.12
N ASN A 438 -13.80 1.17 10.78
CA ASN A 438 -15.03 0.64 11.33
C ASN A 438 -15.25 -0.84 10.97
N CYS A 439 -14.98 -1.22 9.70
CA CYS A 439 -15.00 -2.61 9.27
C CYS A 439 -13.98 -3.47 10.03
N LEU A 440 -12.80 -2.94 10.33
CA LEU A 440 -11.77 -3.66 11.10
C LEU A 440 -12.19 -3.85 12.56
N TYR A 441 -12.89 -2.88 13.15
CA TYR A 441 -13.38 -2.99 14.53
C TYR A 441 -14.57 -3.92 14.71
N SER A 442 -15.31 -4.23 13.64
CA SER A 442 -16.43 -5.19 13.70
C SER A 442 -15.99 -6.65 13.64
N LEU A 443 -14.72 -6.93 13.34
CA LEU A 443 -14.18 -8.29 13.26
C LEU A 443 -14.15 -8.95 14.66
N PRO A 444 -14.52 -10.24 14.78
CA PRO A 444 -14.41 -10.97 16.05
C PRO A 444 -12.96 -11.03 16.53
N LYS A 445 -12.71 -10.82 17.83
CA LYS A 445 -11.35 -10.71 18.38
C LYS A 445 -10.54 -12.01 18.29
N ASP A 446 -11.20 -13.14 18.45
CA ASP A 446 -10.56 -14.47 18.49
C ASP A 446 -10.66 -15.20 17.15
N MET A 447 -10.80 -14.43 16.06
CA MET A 447 -10.94 -14.97 14.71
C MET A 447 -9.58 -15.43 14.18
N GLU A 448 -9.54 -16.66 13.66
CA GLU A 448 -8.42 -17.23 12.93
C GLU A 448 -8.91 -17.63 11.54
N ILE A 449 -8.28 -17.09 10.49
CA ILE A 449 -8.66 -17.40 9.10
C ILE A 449 -7.49 -18.05 8.37
N HIS A 450 -7.70 -19.26 7.88
CA HIS A 450 -6.74 -19.93 7.01
C HIS A 450 -6.81 -19.41 5.56
N VAL A 451 -5.73 -19.54 4.79
CA VAL A 451 -5.64 -19.03 3.41
C VAL A 451 -6.81 -19.41 2.49
N LYS A 452 -7.31 -20.66 2.59
CA LYS A 452 -8.43 -21.14 1.76
C LYS A 452 -9.73 -20.45 2.15
N GLU A 453 -9.96 -20.31 3.45
CA GLU A 453 -11.13 -19.64 4.02
C GLU A 453 -11.09 -18.15 3.67
N PHE A 454 -9.94 -17.50 3.83
CA PHE A 454 -9.76 -16.09 3.46
C PHE A 454 -10.16 -15.85 2.01
N ILE A 455 -9.62 -16.63 1.09
CA ILE A 455 -9.93 -16.47 -0.34
C ILE A 455 -11.40 -16.78 -0.61
N GLY A 456 -11.98 -17.83 -0.01
CA GLY A 456 -13.40 -18.17 -0.19
C GLY A 456 -14.37 -17.14 0.38
N LEU A 457 -14.02 -16.50 1.50
CA LEU A 457 -14.79 -15.45 2.16
C LEU A 457 -14.68 -14.12 1.43
N THR A 458 -13.51 -13.81 0.85
CA THR A 458 -13.23 -12.48 0.26
C THR A 458 -13.38 -12.43 -1.26
N CYS A 459 -13.51 -13.57 -1.94
CA CYS A 459 -13.70 -13.59 -3.39
C CYS A 459 -15.06 -13.03 -3.79
N ASP A 460 -15.10 -12.46 -4.99
CA ASP A 460 -16.33 -12.04 -5.65
C ASP A 460 -16.57 -12.94 -6.87
N ILE A 461 -17.61 -13.76 -6.79
CA ILE A 461 -18.00 -14.68 -7.85
C ILE A 461 -19.33 -14.17 -8.40
N SER A 462 -19.31 -13.65 -9.62
CA SER A 462 -20.53 -13.16 -10.27
C SER A 462 -21.30 -14.30 -10.92
N GLN A 463 -22.64 -14.18 -10.91
CA GLN A 463 -23.53 -15.09 -11.64
C GLN A 463 -23.16 -15.15 -13.13
N SER A 464 -22.78 -14.02 -13.72
CA SER A 464 -22.39 -13.94 -15.13
C SER A 464 -21.15 -14.76 -15.45
N LYS A 465 -20.11 -14.72 -14.60
CA LYS A 465 -18.89 -15.53 -14.80
C LYS A 465 -19.18 -17.02 -14.68
N LEU A 466 -19.99 -17.41 -13.69
CA LEU A 466 -20.43 -18.80 -13.53
C LEU A 466 -21.22 -19.30 -14.75
N LYS A 467 -22.20 -18.51 -15.21
CA LYS A 467 -23.01 -18.85 -16.40
C LYS A 467 -22.16 -18.89 -17.67
N GLN A 468 -21.26 -17.93 -17.88
CA GLN A 468 -20.39 -17.88 -19.05
C GLN A 468 -19.47 -19.10 -19.13
N TYR A 469 -18.86 -19.50 -18.01
CA TYR A 469 -18.05 -20.73 -17.96
C TYR A 469 -18.89 -21.97 -18.31
N TYR A 470 -20.14 -22.00 -17.86
CA TYR A 470 -21.06 -23.08 -18.15
C TYR A 470 -21.40 -23.17 -19.65
N THR A 471 -21.70 -22.03 -20.28
CA THR A 471 -22.01 -21.96 -21.71
C THR A 471 -20.80 -22.37 -22.56
N ILE A 472 -19.60 -21.91 -22.23
CA ILE A 472 -18.37 -22.21 -22.99
C ILE A 472 -18.06 -23.71 -23.00
N ASN A 473 -18.33 -24.41 -21.90
CA ASN A 473 -18.01 -25.83 -21.76
C ASN A 473 -19.17 -26.76 -22.18
N ASN A 474 -20.25 -26.23 -22.76
CA ASN A 474 -21.39 -27.00 -23.28
C ASN A 474 -21.99 -27.98 -22.25
N LEU A 475 -22.12 -27.52 -21.01
CA LEU A 475 -22.45 -28.40 -19.87
C LEU A 475 -23.93 -28.81 -19.75
N GLY A 476 -24.79 -28.47 -20.72
CA GLY A 476 -26.16 -29.02 -20.85
C GLY A 476 -27.00 -29.03 -19.56
N ASP A 477 -27.88 -30.02 -19.38
CA ASP A 477 -28.56 -30.34 -18.11
C ASP A 477 -27.72 -31.34 -17.28
N LEU A 478 -26.41 -31.11 -17.14
CA LEU A 478 -25.57 -32.01 -16.36
C LEU A 478 -25.91 -31.89 -14.86
N LYS A 479 -26.15 -33.04 -14.23
CA LYS A 479 -26.28 -33.16 -12.76
C LYS A 479 -25.06 -32.51 -12.09
N LEU A 480 -25.27 -31.82 -10.97
CA LEU A 480 -24.23 -31.11 -10.21
C LEU A 480 -22.98 -31.97 -9.90
N ASN A 481 -23.14 -33.28 -9.70
CA ASN A 481 -21.99 -34.20 -9.58
C ASN A 481 -21.17 -34.33 -10.85
N CYS A 482 -21.80 -34.40 -12.02
CA CYS A 482 -21.08 -34.40 -13.30
C CYS A 482 -20.35 -33.06 -13.52
N TYR A 483 -21.01 -31.96 -13.15
CA TYR A 483 -20.45 -30.61 -13.23
C TYR A 483 -19.20 -30.45 -12.34
N LEU A 484 -19.31 -30.79 -11.05
CA LEU A 484 -18.18 -30.65 -10.11
C LEU A 484 -17.02 -31.60 -10.44
N ASN A 485 -17.31 -32.80 -10.95
CA ASN A 485 -16.27 -33.75 -11.39
C ASN A 485 -15.49 -33.21 -12.61
N GLN A 486 -16.16 -32.56 -13.56
CA GLN A 486 -15.49 -31.96 -14.73
C GLN A 486 -14.64 -30.73 -14.38
N LEU A 487 -14.97 -30.04 -13.30
CA LEU A 487 -14.16 -28.95 -12.75
C LEU A 487 -12.88 -29.42 -12.04
N ASN A 488 -12.59 -30.72 -12.02
CA ASN A 488 -11.48 -31.32 -11.27
C ASN A 488 -11.49 -30.93 -9.78
N ILE A 489 -12.68 -30.72 -9.21
CA ILE A 489 -12.82 -30.44 -7.78
C ILE A 489 -12.58 -31.75 -7.02
N PRO A 490 -11.80 -31.74 -5.92
CA PRO A 490 -11.57 -32.96 -5.15
C PRO A 490 -12.89 -33.59 -4.68
N LYS A 491 -13.06 -34.91 -4.87
CA LYS A 491 -14.27 -35.66 -4.49
C LYS A 491 -14.76 -35.37 -3.06
N ARG A 492 -13.83 -35.16 -2.11
CA ARG A 492 -14.17 -34.77 -0.73
C ARG A 492 -14.97 -33.47 -0.67
N VAL A 493 -14.60 -32.47 -1.46
CA VAL A 493 -15.27 -31.16 -1.52
C VAL A 493 -16.63 -31.29 -2.21
N ILE A 494 -16.71 -32.14 -3.25
CA ILE A 494 -17.97 -32.47 -3.92
C ILE A 494 -18.96 -33.05 -2.91
N ASN A 495 -18.54 -34.05 -2.12
CA ASN A 495 -19.38 -34.65 -1.09
C ASN A 495 -19.83 -33.64 -0.02
N LEU A 496 -18.96 -32.69 0.35
CA LEU A 496 -19.29 -31.60 1.28
C LEU A 496 -20.36 -30.66 0.71
N ILE A 497 -20.26 -30.27 -0.56
CA ILE A 497 -21.25 -29.43 -1.23
C ILE A 497 -22.61 -30.14 -1.27
N ILE A 498 -22.63 -31.43 -1.65
CA ILE A 498 -23.87 -32.21 -1.74
C ILE A 498 -24.57 -32.30 -0.37
N SER A 499 -23.79 -32.44 0.71
CA SER A 499 -24.35 -32.58 2.07
C SER A 499 -25.18 -31.38 2.52
N ASP A 500 -24.95 -30.18 1.97
CA ASP A 500 -25.69 -28.97 2.33
C ASP A 500 -27.09 -28.89 1.69
N PHE A 501 -27.37 -29.67 0.63
CA PHE A 501 -28.65 -29.60 -0.08
C PHE A 501 -29.72 -30.57 0.46
N ASN A 502 -29.43 -31.43 1.44
CA ASN A 502 -30.36 -32.42 1.99
C ASN A 502 -31.10 -33.24 0.91
N ILE A 503 -30.45 -33.54 -0.21
CA ILE A 503 -31.08 -34.24 -1.34
C ILE A 503 -31.04 -35.73 -1.08
N SER A 504 -32.21 -36.37 -1.11
CA SER A 504 -32.32 -37.82 -1.08
C SER A 504 -31.51 -38.41 -2.23
N GLU A 505 -30.81 -39.53 -2.01
CA GLU A 505 -29.97 -40.17 -3.06
C GLU A 505 -30.72 -40.48 -4.37
N LEU A 506 -32.06 -40.42 -4.34
CA LEU A 506 -32.98 -40.76 -5.42
C LEU A 506 -33.45 -39.55 -6.27
N GLU A 507 -33.31 -38.30 -5.81
CA GLU A 507 -33.84 -37.10 -6.50
C GLU A 507 -32.76 -36.21 -7.15
N GLN A 508 -31.54 -36.74 -7.35
CA GLN A 508 -30.31 -36.03 -7.75
C GLN A 508 -30.37 -35.12 -9.01
N ILE A 509 -30.98 -33.94 -8.90
CA ILE A 509 -30.77 -32.82 -9.83
C ILE A 509 -30.70 -31.52 -9.03
N ILE A 510 -29.51 -31.18 -8.53
CA ILE A 510 -29.22 -29.76 -8.25
C ILE A 510 -29.03 -29.10 -9.60
N THR A 511 -29.97 -28.22 -9.95
CA THR A 511 -29.87 -27.43 -11.18
C THR A 511 -28.70 -26.45 -11.07
N LEU A 512 -28.16 -26.02 -12.22
CA LEU A 512 -27.13 -25.00 -12.25
C LEU A 512 -27.57 -23.73 -11.50
N ASP A 513 -28.84 -23.35 -11.61
CA ASP A 513 -29.36 -22.17 -10.93
C ASP A 513 -29.36 -22.33 -9.40
N LEU A 514 -29.68 -23.52 -8.87
CA LEU A 514 -29.57 -23.82 -7.43
C LEU A 514 -28.12 -23.80 -6.95
N PHE A 515 -27.18 -24.34 -7.74
CA PHE A 515 -25.76 -24.28 -7.38
C PHE A 515 -25.21 -22.86 -7.42
N ILE A 516 -25.60 -22.06 -8.42
CA ILE A 516 -25.27 -20.64 -8.51
C ILE A 516 -25.83 -19.88 -7.31
N GLN A 517 -27.09 -20.12 -6.93
CA GLN A 517 -27.70 -19.51 -5.74
C GLN A 517 -26.99 -19.89 -4.45
N TYR A 518 -26.51 -21.12 -4.35
CA TYR A 518 -25.70 -21.53 -3.22
C TYR A 518 -24.36 -20.79 -3.19
N ILE A 519 -23.65 -20.67 -4.32
CA ILE A 519 -22.34 -20.03 -4.36
C ILE A 519 -22.38 -18.52 -4.07
N ILE A 520 -23.41 -17.80 -4.51
CA ILE A 520 -23.51 -16.31 -4.48
C ILE A 520 -24.03 -15.77 -3.15
#